data_AF-A0A8J5R1I2-F1
#
_entry.id   AF-A0A8J5R1I2-F1
#
_cell.length_a   1.000
_cell.length_b   1.000
_cell.length_c   1.000
_cell.angle_alpha   90.00
_cell.angle_beta   90.00
_cell.angle_gamma   90.00
#
_symmetry.space_group_name_H-M   'P 1'
#
loop_
_entity.id
_entity.type
_entity.pdbx_description
1 polymer ?
#
loop_
_entity_poly.entity_id
_entity_poly.type
_entity_poly.pdbx_seq_one_letter_code
_entity_poly.pdbx_strand_id
1 'polypeptide(L)'
;MFTYLETEKSTRTKEATSDEIIISVATDILSKLPADFNLDKALEKYPTSYNQSMNTVLVQEMDRFNKLLNCIRTSLVNVKRAVKGFYFLSPTLMAQNYVLIVLKSKI
;
A
#
# COMPACT_ATOMS: atom_id res chain seq x y z
N MET A 1 52.02 9.54 17.83
CA MET A 1 51.82 8.82 16.56
C MET A 1 50.76 7.74 16.81
N PHE A 2 49.59 8.14 17.30
CA PHE A 2 48.44 8.65 16.52
C PHE A 2 47.72 7.53 15.77
N THR A 3 46.74 6.94 16.44
CA THR A 3 45.34 6.93 15.97
C THR A 3 45.09 6.55 14.51
N TYR A 4 45.51 5.38 14.04
CA TYR A 4 44.92 4.77 12.85
C TYR A 4 45.08 3.27 12.97
N LEU A 5 43.97 2.56 13.14
CA LEU A 5 43.62 1.23 12.61
C LEU A 5 42.45 0.61 13.41
N GLU A 6 41.50 1.45 13.82
CA GLU A 6 40.21 1.01 14.41
C GLU A 6 39.04 1.28 13.44
N THR A 7 39.31 1.36 12.14
CA THR A 7 38.27 1.62 11.13
C THR A 7 38.48 0.79 9.88
N GLU A 8 38.27 -0.52 10.00
CA GLU A 8 37.61 -1.26 8.92
C GLU A 8 36.22 -1.71 9.41
N LYS A 9 35.42 -0.75 9.87
CA LYS A 9 33.98 -0.85 9.62
C LYS A 9 33.84 -0.79 8.12
N SER A 10 33.74 -1.97 7.51
CA SER A 10 33.13 -2.21 6.21
C SER A 10 32.05 -1.15 5.97
N THR A 11 32.39 -0.11 5.21
CA THR A 11 31.41 0.75 4.57
C THR A 11 30.77 -0.11 3.48
N ARG A 12 29.96 -1.08 3.90
CA ARG A 12 28.75 -1.39 3.17
C ARG A 12 27.96 -0.09 3.19
N THR A 13 28.20 0.76 2.22
CA THR A 13 27.12 1.50 1.60
C THR A 13 26.06 0.43 1.39
N LYS A 14 25.05 0.40 2.25
CA LYS A 14 23.87 -0.41 1.98
C LYS A 14 23.34 0.20 0.70
N GLU A 15 23.73 -0.37 -0.43
CA GLU A 15 22.96 -0.25 -1.65
C GLU A 15 21.56 -0.66 -1.19
N ALA A 16 20.68 0.33 -1.02
CA ALA A 16 19.35 0.08 -0.54
C ALA A 16 18.79 -0.98 -1.48
N THR A 17 18.57 -2.18 -0.97
CA THR A 17 18.03 -3.27 -1.76
C THR A 17 16.79 -2.75 -2.46
N SER A 18 16.52 -3.16 -3.71
CA SER A 18 15.40 -2.64 -4.49
C SER A 18 14.07 -2.64 -3.69
N ASP A 19 13.93 -3.61 -2.80
CA ASP A 19 12.88 -3.75 -1.79
C ASP A 19 12.76 -2.57 -0.81
N GLU A 20 13.87 -2.08 -0.25
CA GLU A 20 13.89 -0.92 0.64
C GLU A 20 13.47 0.36 -0.09
N ILE A 21 13.88 0.52 -1.36
CA ILE A 21 13.48 1.63 -2.22
C ILE A 21 11.98 1.56 -2.53
N ILE A 22 11.45 0.37 -2.83
CA ILE A 22 10.02 0.19 -3.08
C ILE A 22 9.20 0.53 -1.83
N ILE A 23 9.66 0.14 -0.64
CA ILE A 23 8.98 0.44 0.63
C ILE A 23 9.03 1.94 0.95
N SER A 24 10.16 2.62 0.71
CA SER A 24 10.27 4.06 0.95
C SER A 24 9.32 4.84 0.04
N VAL A 25 9.35 4.56 -1.27
CA VAL A 25 8.45 5.19 -2.25
C VAL A 25 6.99 4.92 -1.93
N ALA A 26 6.62 3.69 -1.59
CA ALA A 26 5.24 3.37 -1.20
C ALA A 26 4.80 4.12 0.06
N THR A 27 5.72 4.36 1.00
CA THR A 27 5.45 5.11 2.23
C THR A 27 5.33 6.61 1.96
N ASP A 28 6.14 7.14 1.05
CA ASP A 28 6.05 8.53 0.61
C ASP A 28 4.77 8.83 -0.18
N ILE A 29 4.28 7.86 -0.96
CA ILE A 29 2.98 7.99 -1.63
C ILE A 29 1.85 7.94 -0.60
N LEU A 30 1.95 7.05 0.40
CA LEU A 30 0.98 6.98 1.50
C LEU A 30 0.89 8.26 2.32
N SER A 31 2.01 8.94 2.57
CA SER A 31 2.04 10.18 3.34
C SER A 31 1.48 11.38 2.58
N LYS A 32 1.49 11.35 1.25
CA LYS A 32 0.94 12.41 0.38
C LYS A 32 -0.55 12.24 0.09
N LEU A 33 -1.14 11.08 0.38
CA LEU A 33 -2.55 10.84 0.11
C LEU A 33 -3.42 11.65 1.08
N PRO A 34 -4.40 12.43 0.58
CA PRO A 34 -5.32 13.17 1.44
C PRO A 34 -6.20 12.22 2.26
N ALA A 35 -6.77 12.75 3.34
CA ALA A 35 -7.77 12.05 4.14
C ALA A 35 -9.07 11.84 3.34
N ASP A 36 -9.88 10.87 3.78
CA ASP A 36 -11.16 10.58 3.14
C ASP A 36 -12.15 11.72 3.35
N PHE A 37 -13.00 11.92 2.35
CA PHE A 37 -14.06 12.91 2.41
C PHE A 37 -15.16 12.45 3.38
N ASN A 38 -15.60 13.34 4.26
CA ASN A 38 -16.73 13.07 5.14
C ASN A 38 -18.05 13.28 4.36
N LEU A 39 -18.71 12.17 4.02
CA LEU A 39 -19.97 12.18 3.27
C LEU A 39 -21.12 12.82 4.05
N ASP A 40 -21.18 12.66 5.37
CA ASP A 40 -22.25 13.22 6.21
C ASP A 40 -22.23 14.75 6.19
N LYS A 41 -21.04 15.34 6.33
CA LYS A 41 -20.84 16.80 6.20
C LYS A 41 -21.09 17.30 4.78
N ALA A 42 -20.78 16.50 3.78
CA ALA A 42 -21.05 16.84 2.39
C ALA A 42 -22.56 16.87 2.10
N LEU A 43 -23.32 15.91 2.65
CA LEU A 43 -24.76 15.84 2.55
C LEU A 43 -25.46 16.98 3.31
N GLU A 44 -24.94 17.35 4.49
CA GLU A 44 -25.45 18.50 5.25
C GLU A 44 -25.25 19.82 4.49
N LYS A 45 -24.08 19.99 3.86
CA LYS A 45 -23.74 21.21 3.11
C LYS A 45 -24.39 21.27 1.73
N TYR A 46 -24.58 20.13 1.08
CA TYR A 46 -25.13 19.99 -0.27
C TYR A 46 -26.25 18.95 -0.28
N PRO A 47 -27.44 19.29 0.25
CA PRO A 47 -28.56 18.37 0.26
C PRO A 47 -28.93 17.97 -1.18
N THR A 48 -29.09 16.67 -1.39
CA THR A 48 -29.48 16.11 -2.68
C THR A 48 -30.97 16.36 -2.87
N SER A 49 -31.31 17.13 -3.91
CA SER A 49 -32.69 17.43 -4.27
C SER A 49 -32.84 17.29 -5.78
N TYR A 50 -34.04 16.91 -6.23
CA TYR A 50 -34.33 16.75 -7.66
C TYR A 50 -34.00 18.01 -8.46
N ASN A 51 -34.22 19.19 -7.88
CA ASN A 51 -33.94 20.49 -8.51
C ASN A 51 -32.46 20.87 -8.49
N GLN A 52 -31.62 20.12 -7.78
CA GLN A 52 -30.19 20.36 -7.60
C GLN A 52 -29.40 19.09 -7.97
N SER A 53 -29.54 18.67 -9.22
CA SER A 53 -28.92 17.44 -9.75
C SER A 53 -27.40 17.41 -9.61
N MET A 54 -26.73 18.57 -9.65
CA MET A 54 -25.28 18.70 -9.45
C MET A 54 -24.83 18.32 -8.03
N ASN A 55 -25.65 18.57 -7.00
CA ASN A 55 -25.31 18.16 -5.62
C ASN A 55 -25.29 16.64 -5.49
N THR A 56 -26.21 15.95 -6.16
CA THR A 56 -26.26 14.48 -6.20
C THR A 56 -25.01 13.90 -6.86
N VAL A 57 -24.58 14.48 -7.99
CA VAL A 57 -23.33 14.07 -8.67
C VAL A 57 -22.12 14.33 -7.78
N LEU A 58 -22.07 15.49 -7.09
CA LEU A 58 -20.96 15.82 -6.19
C LEU A 58 -20.82 14.80 -5.07
N VAL A 59 -21.90 14.46 -4.37
CA VAL A 59 -21.88 13.48 -3.28
C VAL A 59 -21.50 12.09 -3.80
N GLN A 60 -21.98 11.69 -4.98
CA GLN A 60 -21.61 10.41 -5.61
C GLN A 60 -20.13 10.36 -5.99
N GLU A 61 -19.58 11.42 -6.57
CA GLU A 61 -18.16 11.48 -6.91
C GLU A 61 -17.28 11.51 -5.65
N MET A 62 -17.73 12.13 -4.55
CA MET A 62 -17.03 12.07 -3.27
C MET A 62 -16.97 10.64 -2.71
N ASP A 63 -18.08 9.88 -2.76
CA ASP A 63 -18.09 8.46 -2.39
C ASP A 63 -17.16 7.62 -3.28
N ARG A 64 -17.22 7.86 -4.60
CA ARG A 64 -16.36 7.18 -5.57
C ARG A 64 -14.87 7.49 -5.32
N PHE A 65 -14.53 8.72 -4.96
CA PHE A 65 -13.17 9.12 -4.59
C PHE A 65 -12.71 8.40 -3.32
N ASN A 66 -13.56 8.30 -2.29
CA ASN A 66 -13.23 7.58 -1.07
C ASN A 66 -12.94 6.09 -1.34
N LYS A 67 -13.73 5.45 -2.20
CA LYS A 67 -13.48 4.07 -2.64
C LYS A 67 -12.14 3.92 -3.36
N LEU A 68 -11.79 4.89 -4.22
CA LEU A 68 -10.50 4.92 -4.91
C LEU A 68 -9.35 5.11 -3.92
N LEU A 69 -9.45 6.06 -2.99
CA LEU A 69 -8.45 6.29 -1.94
C LEU A 69 -8.23 5.02 -1.11
N ASN A 70 -9.29 4.33 -0.71
CA ASN A 70 -9.19 3.08 0.03
C ASN A 70 -8.50 1.96 -0.78
N CYS A 71 -8.84 1.83 -2.07
CA CYS A 71 -8.20 0.88 -2.98
C CYS A 71 -6.68 1.14 -3.09
N ILE A 72 -6.28 2.41 -3.28
CA ILE A 72 -4.88 2.81 -3.36
C ILE A 72 -4.15 2.50 -2.06
N ARG A 73 -4.71 2.88 -0.89
CA ARG A 73 -4.09 2.61 0.41
C ARG A 73 -3.93 1.11 0.65
N THR A 74 -4.96 0.33 0.38
CA THR A 74 -4.95 -1.13 0.54
C THR A 74 -3.90 -1.77 -0.38
N SER A 75 -3.83 -1.33 -1.64
CA SER A 75 -2.84 -1.79 -2.60
C SER A 75 -1.41 -1.50 -2.13
N LEU A 76 -1.11 -0.27 -1.70
CA LEU A 76 0.21 0.12 -1.21
C LEU A 76 0.62 -0.64 0.06
N VAL A 77 -0.34 -0.89 0.97
CA VAL A 77 -0.10 -1.73 2.16
C VAL A 77 0.21 -3.18 1.75
N ASN A 78 -0.50 -3.71 0.76
CA ASN A 78 -0.27 -5.06 0.25
C ASN A 78 1.09 -5.17 -0.44
N VAL A 79 1.52 -4.16 -1.20
CA VAL A 79 2.88 -4.11 -1.78
C VAL A 79 3.93 -4.12 -0.67
N LYS A 80 3.78 -3.30 0.37
CA LYS A 80 4.69 -3.30 1.52
C LYS A 80 4.73 -4.65 2.25
N ARG A 81 3.59 -5.35 2.33
CA ARG A 81 3.51 -6.71 2.89
C ARG A 81 4.16 -7.74 1.98
N ALA A 82 3.99 -7.62 0.67
CA ALA A 82 4.59 -8.53 -0.32
C ALA A 82 6.12 -8.46 -0.32
N VAL A 83 6.68 -7.24 -0.30
CA VAL A 83 8.13 -7.03 -0.22
C VAL A 83 8.70 -7.59 1.09
N LYS A 84 7.97 -7.49 2.20
CA LYS A 84 8.35 -8.12 3.48
C LYS A 84 8.18 -9.64 3.51
N GLY A 85 7.80 -10.28 2.39
CA GLY A 85 7.57 -11.72 2.31
C GLY A 85 6.23 -12.20 2.87
N PHE A 86 5.35 -11.31 3.34
CA PHE A 86 4.06 -11.69 3.93
C PHE A 86 2.96 -12.03 2.90
N TYR A 87 3.15 -11.71 1.61
CA TYR A 87 2.16 -12.02 0.58
C TYR A 87 2.18 -13.49 0.11
N PHE A 88 3.15 -14.29 0.56
CA PHE A 88 3.18 -15.72 0.27
C PHE A 88 2.07 -16.51 0.99
N LEU A 89 1.39 -15.92 2.00
CA LEU A 89 0.42 -16.64 2.83
C LEU A 89 -1.05 -16.28 2.57
N SER A 90 -1.43 -15.88 1.33
CA SER A 90 -2.86 -15.92 1.02
C SER A 90 -3.29 -17.40 1.01
N PRO A 91 -4.40 -17.80 1.68
CA PRO A 91 -4.78 -19.21 1.80
C PRO A 91 -4.89 -19.90 0.44
N THR A 92 -5.37 -19.17 -0.56
CA THR A 92 -5.51 -19.64 -1.94
C THR A 92 -4.16 -19.86 -2.63
N LEU A 93 -3.19 -18.94 -2.48
CA LEU A 93 -1.87 -19.05 -3.11
C LEU A 93 -0.98 -20.11 -2.42
N MET A 94 -0.99 -20.16 -1.08
CA MET A 94 -0.28 -21.22 -0.35
C MET A 94 -0.90 -22.60 -0.62
N ALA A 95 -2.23 -22.65 -0.73
CA ALA A 95 -3.03 -23.71 -1.32
C ALA A 95 -2.34 -24.41 -2.51
N GLN A 96 -2.16 -23.61 -3.56
CA GLN A 96 -1.62 -24.09 -4.83
C GLN A 96 -0.13 -24.42 -4.78
N ASN A 97 0.67 -23.62 -4.05
CA ASN A 97 2.11 -23.87 -3.90
C ASN A 97 2.41 -25.14 -3.12
N TYR A 98 1.65 -25.43 -2.06
CA TYR A 98 1.83 -26.65 -1.26
C TYR A 98 1.54 -27.91 -2.08
N VAL A 99 0.47 -27.91 -2.87
CA VAL A 99 0.13 -29.01 -3.78
C VAL A 99 1.25 -29.26 -4.80
N LEU A 100 1.80 -28.21 -5.40
CA LEU A 100 2.91 -28.33 -6.36
C LEU A 100 4.18 -28.92 -5.71
N ILE A 101 4.51 -28.52 -4.48
CA ILE A 101 5.66 -29.03 -3.73
C ILE A 101 5.48 -30.52 -3.42
N VAL A 102 4.30 -30.93 -2.95
CA VAL A 102 4.02 -32.33 -2.61
C VAL A 102 4.06 -33.22 -3.85
N LEU A 103 3.48 -32.76 -4.98
CA LEU A 103 3.51 -33.51 -6.24
C LEU A 103 4.93 -33.66 -6.81
N LYS A 104 5.78 -32.64 -6.67
CA LYS A 104 7.20 -32.71 -7.08
C LYS A 104 8.07 -33.58 -6.16
N SER A 105 7.66 -33.82 -4.91
CA SER A 105 8.40 -34.68 -3.96
C SER A 105 8.11 -36.18 -4.11
N LYS A 106 7.07 -36.52 -4.88
CA LYS A 106 6.58 -37.90 -5.07
C LYS A 106 7.00 -38.52 -6.41
N ILE A 107 7.82 -37.80 -7.18
CA ILE A 107 8.48 -38.23 -8.42
C ILE A 107 9.98 -38.17 -8.15
#